data_AF-A0A2V7FPT2-F1
#
_entry.id   AF-A0A2V7FPT2-F1
#
_cell.length_a   1.000
_cell.length_b   1.000
_cell.length_c   1.000
_cell.angle_alpha   90.00
_cell.angle_beta   90.00
_cell.angle_gamma   90.00
#
_symmetry.space_group_name_H-M   'P 1'
#
loop_
_entity.id
_entity.type
_entity.pdbx_description
1 polymer ?
#
loop_
_entity_poly.entity_id
_entity_poly.type
_entity_poly.pdbx_seq_one_letter_code
_entity_poly.pdbx_strand_id
1 'polypeptide(L)'
;GQYVFSIVSDGGSRLLIDGAVVIDDAATHPLGPVPSDPTFLTLGTHALEIQLVECCNGTPGVDLVLPEGVTMAELTAVPEPASVALLGLGLLCVAVICRRRVAAPAKS
;
A
#
# COMPACT_ATOMS: atom_id res chain seq x y z
N GLY A 1 21.16 0.13 9.59
CA GLY A 1 22.48 0.52 9.06
C GLY A 1 22.35 1.81 8.26
N GLN A 2 23.40 2.23 7.55
CA GLN A 2 23.29 3.32 6.58
C GLN A 2 22.87 2.79 5.22
N TYR A 3 21.91 3.47 4.59
CA TYR A 3 21.28 3.07 3.35
C TYR A 3 21.16 4.27 2.42
N VAL A 4 21.25 4.02 1.10
CA VAL A 4 21.02 5.02 0.07
C VAL A 4 19.79 4.58 -0.72
N PHE A 5 18.78 5.43 -0.76
CA PHE A 5 17.56 5.22 -1.51
C PHE A 5 17.65 5.97 -2.85
N SER A 6 16.85 5.57 -3.83
CA SER A 6 16.67 6.36 -5.04
C SER A 6 15.22 6.37 -5.48
N ILE A 7 14.71 7.54 -5.83
CA ILE A 7 13.44 7.68 -6.56
C ILE A 7 13.75 7.91 -8.03
N VAL A 8 13.01 7.25 -8.93
CA VAL A 8 12.98 7.57 -10.36
C VAL A 8 11.64 8.22 -10.66
N SER A 9 11.62 9.49 -11.05
CA SER A 9 10.39 10.25 -11.32
C SER A 9 10.54 11.19 -12.53
N ASP A 10 9.41 11.48 -13.19
CA ASP A 10 9.26 12.56 -14.17
C ASP A 10 8.59 13.75 -13.47
N GLY A 11 9.39 14.75 -13.11
CA GLY A 11 9.02 15.81 -12.18
C GLY A 11 9.61 15.63 -10.78
N GLY A 12 9.24 16.55 -9.89
CA GLY A 12 9.80 16.63 -8.55
C GLY A 12 9.22 15.57 -7.61
N SER A 13 10.04 15.08 -6.68
CA SER A 13 9.64 14.06 -5.73
C SER A 13 10.25 14.26 -4.33
N ARG A 14 9.58 13.72 -3.31
CA ARG A 14 10.14 13.59 -1.96
C ARG A 14 9.97 12.17 -1.44
N LEU A 15 11.01 11.69 -0.77
CA LEU A 15 10.94 10.48 0.05
C LEU A 15 10.95 10.89 1.52
N LEU A 16 10.00 10.39 2.29
CA LEU A 16 10.03 10.46 3.74
C LEU A 16 10.12 9.07 4.34
N ILE A 17 10.97 8.91 5.34
CA ILE A 17 11.07 7.71 6.18
C ILE A 17 10.85 8.11 7.63
N ASP A 18 9.87 7.48 8.28
CA ASP A 18 9.38 7.86 9.62
C ASP A 18 9.03 9.35 9.76
N GLY A 19 8.53 9.94 8.67
CA GLY A 19 8.18 11.36 8.58
C GLY A 19 9.38 12.31 8.41
N ALA A 20 10.62 11.82 8.40
CA ALA A 20 11.80 12.60 8.08
C ALA A 20 12.06 12.60 6.57
N VAL A 21 12.32 13.77 5.98
CA VAL A 21 12.64 13.92 4.56
C VAL A 21 14.04 13.38 4.29
N VAL A 22 14.12 12.38 3.40
CA VAL A 22 15.34 11.68 2.98
C VAL A 22 15.76 12.08 1.56
N ILE A 23 14.78 12.36 0.69
CA ILE A 23 14.99 12.95 -0.63
C ILE A 23 14.08 14.19 -0.71
N ASP A 24 14.63 15.34 -1.09
CA ASP A 24 13.88 16.57 -1.37
C ASP A 24 14.24 17.10 -2.75
N ASP A 25 13.63 16.52 -3.78
CA ASP A 25 13.78 16.96 -5.15
C ASP A 25 12.60 17.87 -5.55
N ALA A 26 12.83 19.17 -5.35
CA ALA A 26 11.82 20.19 -5.62
C ALA A 26 11.75 20.63 -7.10
N ALA A 27 12.61 20.10 -7.97
CA ALA A 27 12.72 20.56 -9.36
C ALA A 27 11.89 19.71 -10.32
N THR A 28 11.26 20.33 -11.32
CA THR A 28 10.69 19.58 -12.45
C THR A 28 11.79 19.21 -13.43
N HIS A 29 12.01 17.92 -13.64
CA HIS A 29 12.98 17.40 -14.61
C HIS A 29 12.40 16.19 -15.36
N PRO A 30 12.94 15.81 -16.54
CA PRO A 30 12.55 14.57 -17.22
C PRO A 30 12.83 13.34 -16.36
N LEU A 31 12.18 12.21 -16.69
CA LEU A 31 12.36 10.93 -15.99
C LEU A 31 13.83 10.59 -15.69
N GLY A 32 14.18 10.46 -14.40
CA GLY A 32 15.53 10.12 -13.99
C GLY A 32 15.66 9.78 -12.51
N PRO A 33 16.75 9.09 -12.11
CA PRO A 33 17.01 8.72 -10.71
C PRO A 33 17.54 9.90 -9.89
N VAL A 34 17.00 10.07 -8.69
CA VAL A 34 17.51 10.96 -7.65
C VAL A 34 17.87 10.13 -6.42
N PRO A 35 19.17 10.02 -6.05
CA PRO A 35 19.59 9.30 -4.86
C PRO A 35 19.46 10.16 -3.59
N SER A 36 19.29 9.51 -2.45
CA SER A 36 19.40 10.16 -1.14
C SER A 36 20.85 10.27 -0.65
N ASP A 37 21.06 11.11 0.37
CA ASP A 37 22.22 10.96 1.24
C ASP A 37 22.13 9.66 2.07
N PRO A 38 23.25 9.14 2.60
CA PRO A 38 23.25 7.98 3.48
C PRO A 38 22.36 8.20 4.71
N THR A 39 21.27 7.43 4.78
CA THR A 39 20.26 7.51 5.84
C THR A 39 20.40 6.34 6.79
N PHE A 40 20.46 6.62 8.09
CA PHE A 40 20.54 5.59 9.11
C PHE A 40 19.15 5.06 9.46
N LEU A 41 18.96 3.74 9.34
CA LEU A 41 17.77 3.04 9.82
C LEU A 41 18.14 2.06 10.94
N THR A 42 17.26 1.93 11.94
CA THR A 42 17.34 0.85 12.93
C THR A 42 16.85 -0.46 12.33
N LEU A 43 16.99 -1.57 13.06
CA LEU A 43 16.39 -2.83 12.64
C LEU A 43 14.89 -2.77 12.93
N GLY A 44 14.05 -3.00 11.93
CA GLY A 44 12.61 -3.07 12.08
C GLY A 44 11.86 -2.56 10.85
N THR A 45 10.57 -2.32 11.02
CA THR A 45 9.73 -1.69 10.00
C THR A 45 9.75 -0.18 10.17
N HIS A 46 9.89 0.53 9.05
CA HIS A 46 9.85 1.99 8.98
C HIS A 46 8.67 2.43 8.12
N ALA A 47 8.03 3.53 8.50
CA ALA A 47 6.98 4.12 7.69
C ALA A 47 7.60 4.81 6.49
N LEU A 48 7.00 4.65 5.31
CA LEU A 48 7.47 5.26 4.07
C LEU A 48 6.36 6.08 3.44
N GLU A 49 6.72 7.27 2.98
CA GLU A 49 5.85 8.17 2.22
C GLU A 49 6.60 8.71 1.01
N ILE A 50 5.93 8.72 -0.14
CA ILE A 50 6.42 9.36 -1.36
C ILE A 50 5.44 10.44 -1.76
N GLN A 51 5.97 11.64 -1.96
CA GLN A 51 5.21 12.77 -2.51
C GLN A 51 5.72 13.02 -3.92
N LEU A 52 4.80 13.15 -4.88
CA LEU A 52 5.10 13.39 -6.28
C LEU A 52 4.46 14.70 -6.73
N VAL A 53 5.22 15.52 -7.46
CA VAL A 53 4.71 16.65 -8.22
C VAL A 53 5.02 16.38 -9.69
N GLU A 54 4.00 15.95 -10.41
CA GLU A 54 4.07 15.92 -11.87
C GLU A 54 3.83 17.32 -12.44
N CYS A 55 4.56 17.66 -13.49
CA CYS A 55 4.16 18.72 -14.40
C CYS A 55 4.12 18.17 -15.81
N CYS A 56 3.31 18.84 -16.62
CA CYS A 56 3.49 18.86 -18.06
C CYS A 56 3.07 17.53 -18.71
N ASN A 57 3.41 17.34 -19.97
CA ASN A 57 2.98 16.26 -20.85
C ASN A 57 3.95 15.06 -20.89
N GLY A 58 4.63 14.81 -19.75
CA GLY A 58 5.57 13.71 -19.55
C GLY A 58 4.88 12.36 -19.30
N THR A 59 5.67 11.32 -19.01
CA THR A 59 5.13 10.01 -18.63
C THR A 59 4.94 9.97 -17.12
N PRO A 60 3.70 9.91 -16.61
CA PRO A 60 3.49 9.86 -15.17
C PRO A 60 4.05 8.55 -14.63
N GLY A 61 4.84 8.64 -13.56
CA GLY A 61 5.44 7.47 -12.95
C GLY A 61 6.39 7.81 -11.81
N VAL A 62 6.47 6.90 -10.85
CA VAL A 62 7.45 6.94 -9.77
C VAL A 62 7.87 5.52 -9.42
N ASP A 63 9.18 5.25 -9.46
CA ASP A 63 9.76 4.01 -8.97
C ASP A 63 10.63 4.29 -7.75
N LEU A 64 10.50 3.48 -6.71
CA LEU A 64 11.40 3.49 -5.57
C LEU A 64 12.39 2.32 -5.71
N VAL A 65 13.68 2.63 -5.75
CA VAL A 65 14.75 1.64 -5.71
C VAL A 65 15.18 1.44 -4.25
N LEU A 66 14.97 0.23 -3.75
CA LEU A 66 15.38 -0.15 -2.40
C LEU A 66 16.85 -0.62 -2.40
N PRO A 67 17.65 -0.20 -1.40
CA PRO A 67 18.99 -0.72 -1.21
C PRO A 67 18.99 -2.17 -0.72
N GLU A 68 20.11 -2.86 -0.91
CA GLU A 68 20.30 -4.21 -0.39
C GLU A 68 20.00 -4.30 1.11
N GLY A 69 19.27 -5.36 1.52
CA GLY A 69 18.88 -5.57 2.91
C GLY A 69 17.66 -4.75 3.37
N VAL A 70 17.08 -3.93 2.50
CA VAL A 70 15.76 -3.31 2.73
C VAL A 70 14.73 -3.95 1.81
N THR A 71 13.59 -4.33 2.38
CA THR A 71 12.47 -4.92 1.64
C THR A 71 11.18 -4.23 2.02
N MET A 72 10.21 -4.20 1.10
CA MET A 72 8.85 -3.81 1.46
C MET A 72 8.30 -4.78 2.52
N ALA A 73 7.62 -4.24 3.53
CA ALA A 73 6.97 -5.07 4.53
C ALA A 73 5.87 -5.91 3.87
N GLU A 74 5.80 -7.19 4.22
CA GLU A 74 4.73 -8.05 3.72
C GLU A 74 3.41 -7.65 4.36
N LEU A 75 2.50 -7.14 3.54
CA LEU A 75 1.12 -6.90 3.92
C LEU A 75 0.44 -8.26 4.03
N THR A 76 0.42 -8.85 5.22
CA THR A 76 -0.41 -10.04 5.46
C THR A 76 -1.84 -9.63 5.15
N ALA A 77 -2.46 -10.26 4.14
CA ALA A 77 -3.85 -10.02 3.82
C ALA A 77 -4.66 -10.16 5.11
N VAL A 78 -5.23 -9.06 5.59
CA VAL A 78 -6.10 -9.09 6.76
C VAL A 78 -7.28 -9.96 6.36
N PRO A 79 -7.52 -11.12 6.99
CA PRO A 79 -8.80 -11.79 6.81
C PRO A 79 -9.81 -10.88 7.48
N GLU A 80 -10.49 -10.02 6.72
CA GLU A 80 -11.39 -9.03 7.31
C GLU A 80 -12.42 -9.77 8.17
N PRO A 81 -12.38 -9.65 9.51
CA PRO A 81 -13.25 -10.43 10.39
C PRO A 81 -14.72 -10.15 10.08
N ALA A 82 -15.00 -8.93 9.60
CA ALA A 82 -16.31 -8.50 9.13
C ALA A 82 -16.76 -9.28 7.89
N SER A 83 -15.89 -9.53 6.91
CA SER A 83 -16.24 -10.27 5.68
C SER A 83 -16.55 -11.74 5.97
N VAL A 84 -15.80 -12.38 6.86
CA VAL A 84 -16.09 -13.76 7.32
C VAL A 84 -17.37 -13.80 8.16
N ALA A 85 -17.57 -12.83 9.05
CA ALA A 85 -18.77 -12.74 9.87
C ALA A 85 -20.03 -12.49 9.03
N LEU A 86 -19.98 -11.59 8.04
CA LEU A 86 -21.08 -11.30 7.13
C LEU A 86 -21.41 -12.49 6.23
N LEU A 87 -20.38 -13.19 5.72
CA LEU A 87 -20.57 -14.43 4.97
C LEU A 87 -21.24 -15.50 5.83
N GLY A 88 -20.75 -15.71 7.06
CA GLY A 88 -21.31 -16.67 8.00
C GLY A 88 -22.75 -16.35 8.38
N LEU A 89 -23.05 -15.08 8.67
CA LEU A 89 -24.40 -14.60 8.98
C LEU A 89 -25.33 -14.78 7.78
N GLY A 90 -24.87 -14.45 6.57
CA GLY A 90 -25.61 -14.64 5.34
C GLY A 90 -25.99 -16.11 5.10
N LEU A 91 -25.03 -17.03 5.25
CA LEU A 91 -25.27 -18.47 5.11
C LEU A 91 -26.26 -18.99 6.16
N LEU A 92 -26.19 -18.52 7.41
CA LEU A 92 -27.16 -18.84 8.47
C LEU A 92 -28.57 -18.35 8.12
N CYS A 93 -28.71 -17.11 7.66
CA CYS A 93 -29.99 -16.56 7.22
C CYS A 93 -30.60 -17.39 6.08
N VAL A 94 -29.80 -17.76 5.07
CA VAL A 94 -30.25 -18.62 3.95
C VAL A 94 -30.70 -19.98 4.47
N ALA A 95 -29.91 -20.63 5.34
CA ALA A 95 -30.26 -21.93 5.92
C ALA A 95 -31.59 -21.88 6.70
N VAL A 96 -31.81 -20.82 7.50
CA VAL A 96 -33.07 -20.62 8.23
C VAL A 96 -34.25 -20.41 7.27
N ILE A 97 -34.09 -19.62 6.21
CA ILE A 97 -35.13 -19.41 5.20
C ILE A 97 -35.48 -20.72 4.48
N CYS A 98 -34.47 -21.48 4.03
CA CYS A 98 -34.66 -22.78 3.40
C CYS A 98 -35.39 -23.76 4.33
N ARG A 99 -34.98 -23.85 5.60
CA ARG A 99 -35.65 -24.69 6.60
C ARG A 99 -37.12 -24.34 6.80
N ARG A 100 -37.44 -23.03 6.91
CA ARG A 100 -38.83 -22.57 7.08
C ARG A 100 -39.70 -22.86 5.85
N ARG A 101 -39.14 -22.81 4.64
CA ARG A 101 -39.86 -23.13 3.40
C ARG A 101 -40.17 -24.62 3.25
N VAL A 102 -39.28 -25.50 3.70
CA VAL A 102 -39.52 -26.96 3.67
C VAL A 102 -40.50 -27.41 4.76
N ALA A 103 -40.53 -26.72 5.90
CA ALA A 103 -41.41 -27.03 7.03
C ALA A 103 -42.82 -26.43 6.92
N ALA A 104 -43.12 -25.61 5.91
CA ALA A 104 -44.45 -25.03 5.73
C ALA A 104 -45.42 -26.10 5.18
N PRO A 105 -46.55 -26.40 5.85
CA PRO A 105 -47.52 -27.37 5.34
C PRO A 105 -48.19 -26.84 4.06
N ALA A 106 -48.45 -27.74 3.10
CA ALA A 106 -49.19 -27.41 1.89
C ALA A 106 -50.57 -26.86 2.27
N LYS A 107 -50.89 -25.63 1.86
CA LYS A 107 -52.25 -25.09 1.99
C LYS A 107 -53.16 -25.85 1.04
N SER A 108 -54.15 -26.56 1.62
CA SER A 108 -55.32 -27.10 0.92
C SER A 108 -56.31 -26.01 0.56
#